data_AF-A0A7K0V2I3-F1
#
_entry.id   AF-A0A7K0V2I3-F1
#
_cell.length_a   1.000
_cell.length_b   1.000
_cell.length_c   1.000
_cell.angle_alpha   90.00
_cell.angle_beta   90.00
_cell.angle_gamma   90.00
#
_symmetry.space_group_name_H-M   'P 1'
#
loop_
_entity.id
_entity.type
_entity.pdbx_description
1 polymer ?
#
loop_
_entity_poly.entity_id
_entity_poly.type
_entity_poly.pdbx_seq_one_letter_code
_entity_poly.pdbx_strand_id
1 'polypeptide(L)'
;MTNNNSGSQHDFAGLPFADDDASLARHIADLSVPTLMLSMVHMAGDISVLDGLPRPAGIYLNEVQGFMSDEDQQLVRERALEVISKYRDGGCVLPGSLSADLIHEMMNLLVVQEVPDEYVPLLLEELGLDSPGTREVALEGISADKRSAFNVVVIGAGMSGILAAQRLEHAGFSYTVIEKNAGVGGTWYENRYPGARVDVGNHFYCYSFAPRDD
;
A
#
# COMPACT_ATOMS: atom_id res chain seq x y z
N MET A 1 25.20 13.07 -18.61
CA MET A 1 23.86 13.49 -18.17
C MET A 1 23.33 12.38 -17.29
N THR A 2 23.45 12.59 -15.98
CA THR A 2 23.10 11.64 -14.92
C THR A 2 21.59 11.64 -14.75
N ASN A 3 20.93 10.54 -15.14
CA ASN A 3 19.57 10.26 -14.72
C ASN A 3 19.58 9.94 -13.23
N ASN A 4 19.39 10.96 -12.40
CA ASN A 4 18.92 10.78 -11.03
C ASN A 4 17.43 10.45 -11.12
N ASN A 5 17.12 9.19 -11.41
CA ASN A 5 15.80 8.67 -11.09
C ASN A 5 15.84 8.38 -9.59
N SER A 6 15.57 9.41 -8.79
CA SER A 6 15.04 9.20 -7.45
C SER A 6 13.76 8.41 -7.64
N GLY A 7 13.83 7.08 -7.45
CA GLY A 7 12.69 6.20 -7.62
C GLY A 7 11.52 6.78 -6.86
N SER A 8 10.50 7.24 -7.59
CA SER A 8 9.21 7.59 -7.01
C SER A 8 8.76 6.38 -6.22
N GLN A 9 8.50 6.56 -4.93
CA GLN A 9 8.15 5.49 -3.99
C GLN A 9 6.91 4.67 -4.38
N HIS A 10 6.19 5.08 -5.42
CA HIS A 10 5.12 4.32 -6.04
C HIS A 10 5.11 4.60 -7.56
N ASP A 11 5.61 3.70 -8.39
CA ASP A 11 5.47 3.78 -9.86
C ASP A 11 4.00 3.77 -10.33
N PHE A 12 3.07 3.47 -9.41
CA PHE A 12 1.62 3.46 -9.62
C PHE A 12 0.88 4.65 -8.97
N ALA A 13 1.55 5.54 -8.24
CA ALA A 13 0.90 6.72 -7.68
C ALA A 13 0.99 7.89 -8.67
N GLY A 14 -0.17 8.43 -9.05
CA GLY A 14 -0.25 9.83 -9.49
C GLY A 14 0.12 10.12 -10.94
N LEU A 15 0.02 9.17 -11.87
CA LEU A 15 -0.09 9.55 -13.28
C LEU A 15 -1.51 10.08 -13.53
N PRO A 16 -1.66 11.31 -14.07
CA PRO A 16 -2.96 11.80 -14.48
C PRO A 16 -3.57 10.88 -15.53
N PHE A 17 -4.86 10.62 -15.41
CA PHE A 17 -5.63 9.87 -16.40
C PHE A 17 -6.59 10.80 -17.14
N ALA A 18 -7.03 10.39 -18.32
CA ALA A 18 -7.90 11.18 -19.19
C ALA A 18 -9.04 10.35 -19.81
N ASP A 19 -9.32 9.17 -19.25
CA ASP A 19 -10.43 8.31 -19.63
C ASP A 19 -11.76 9.07 -19.61
N ASP A 20 -12.64 8.78 -20.58
CA ASP A 20 -13.98 9.33 -20.61
C ASP A 20 -14.88 8.74 -19.50
N ASP A 21 -16.01 9.39 -19.23
CA ASP A 21 -16.91 9.01 -18.13
C ASP A 21 -17.44 7.58 -18.30
N ALA A 22 -17.65 7.12 -19.54
CA ALA A 22 -18.08 5.76 -19.84
C ALA A 22 -17.01 4.73 -19.48
N SER A 23 -15.74 5.04 -19.70
CA SER A 23 -14.61 4.19 -19.34
C SER A 23 -14.36 4.20 -17.83
N LEU A 24 -14.48 5.36 -17.18
CA LEU A 24 -14.43 5.44 -15.72
C LEU A 24 -15.54 4.62 -15.08
N ALA A 25 -16.78 4.73 -15.56
CA ALA A 25 -17.90 3.96 -15.03
C ALA A 25 -17.66 2.44 -15.12
N ARG A 26 -17.05 1.97 -16.21
CA ARG A 26 -16.67 0.55 -16.36
C ARG A 26 -15.62 0.14 -15.33
N HIS A 27 -14.57 0.92 -15.13
CA HIS A 27 -13.54 0.61 -14.14
C HIS A 27 -14.11 0.62 -12.71
N ILE A 28 -14.93 1.62 -12.38
CA ILE A 28 -15.58 1.77 -11.06
C ILE A 28 -16.45 0.56 -10.72
N ALA A 29 -17.11 -0.05 -11.71
CA ALA A 29 -17.98 -1.20 -11.49
C ALA A 29 -17.25 -2.43 -10.93
N ASP A 30 -15.94 -2.56 -11.17
CA ASP A 30 -15.13 -3.69 -10.73
C ASP A 30 -14.43 -3.44 -9.38
N LEU A 31 -14.54 -2.24 -8.81
CA LEU A 31 -13.85 -1.87 -7.58
C LEU A 31 -14.59 -2.35 -6.31
N SER A 32 -13.80 -2.59 -5.27
CA SER A 32 -14.27 -2.70 -3.87
C SER A 32 -14.96 -1.39 -3.46
N VAL A 33 -16.23 -1.46 -3.12
CA VAL A 33 -17.01 -0.28 -2.69
C VAL A 33 -16.45 0.35 -1.41
N PRO A 34 -16.11 -0.40 -0.34
CA PRO A 34 -15.50 0.20 0.85
C PRO A 34 -14.19 0.94 0.56
N THR A 35 -13.34 0.38 -0.31
CA THR A 35 -12.08 1.02 -0.72
C THR A 35 -12.36 2.30 -1.53
N LEU A 36 -13.34 2.23 -2.45
CA LEU A 36 -13.76 3.36 -3.27
C LEU A 36 -14.27 4.52 -2.42
N MET A 37 -15.01 4.25 -1.34
CA MET A 37 -15.44 5.26 -0.39
C MET A 37 -14.25 6.02 0.21
N LEU A 38 -13.24 5.29 0.68
CA LEU A 38 -12.04 5.92 1.26
C LEU A 38 -11.24 6.69 0.21
N SER A 39 -11.13 6.17 -1.02
CA SER A 39 -10.49 6.87 -2.13
C SER A 39 -11.20 8.19 -2.47
N MET A 40 -12.54 8.22 -2.42
CA MET A 40 -13.29 9.47 -2.59
C MET A 40 -12.92 10.52 -1.55
N VAL A 41 -12.74 10.12 -0.28
CA VAL A 41 -12.32 11.04 0.79
C VAL A 41 -10.94 11.61 0.51
N HIS A 42 -9.98 10.80 0.04
CA HIS A 42 -8.67 11.30 -0.39
C HIS A 42 -8.77 12.30 -1.54
N MET A 43 -9.58 12.02 -2.57
CA MET A 43 -9.75 12.90 -3.73
C MET A 43 -10.48 14.21 -3.38
N ALA A 44 -11.47 14.15 -2.49
CA ALA A 44 -12.26 15.30 -2.07
C ALA A 44 -11.59 16.12 -0.97
N GLY A 45 -10.75 15.48 -0.14
CA GLY A 45 -10.14 16.07 1.05
C GLY A 45 -11.08 16.20 2.25
N ASP A 46 -12.28 15.60 2.17
CA ASP A 46 -13.34 15.74 3.16
C ASP A 46 -14.25 14.51 3.16
N ILE A 47 -14.60 14.02 4.37
CA ILE A 47 -15.47 12.86 4.56
C ILE A 47 -16.94 13.15 4.22
N SER A 48 -17.35 14.42 4.20
CA SER A 48 -18.73 14.82 3.84
C SER A 48 -19.14 14.35 2.44
N VAL A 49 -18.17 14.00 1.58
CA VAL A 49 -18.43 13.35 0.29
C VAL A 49 -19.22 12.04 0.41
N LEU A 50 -19.21 11.41 1.59
CA LEU A 50 -19.92 10.17 1.90
C LEU A 50 -21.32 10.42 2.50
N ASP A 51 -21.72 11.67 2.71
CA ASP A 51 -23.00 12.00 3.31
C ASP A 51 -24.17 11.47 2.46
N GLY A 52 -25.12 10.85 3.16
CA GLY A 52 -26.30 10.22 2.57
C GLY A 52 -26.05 8.88 1.87
N LEU A 53 -24.81 8.37 1.85
CA LEU A 53 -24.52 7.05 1.29
C LEU A 53 -24.77 5.92 2.29
N PRO A 54 -25.17 4.73 1.82
CA PRO A 54 -25.13 3.51 2.61
C PRO A 54 -23.71 3.23 3.12
N ARG A 55 -23.59 2.61 4.29
CA ARG A 55 -22.30 2.27 4.90
C ARG A 55 -22.05 0.76 4.86
N PRO A 56 -20.79 0.32 4.84
CA PRO A 56 -20.43 -1.08 5.04
C PRO A 56 -21.02 -1.62 6.35
N ALA A 57 -21.37 -2.91 6.37
CA ALA A 57 -21.86 -3.59 7.57
C ALA A 57 -20.77 -4.37 8.32
N GLY A 58 -19.59 -4.54 7.71
CA GLY A 58 -18.42 -5.10 8.37
C GLY A 58 -17.30 -5.45 7.39
N ILE A 59 -16.17 -5.89 7.94
CA ILE A 59 -15.03 -6.43 7.19
C ILE A 59 -14.82 -7.90 7.56
N TYR A 60 -14.63 -8.76 6.56
CA TYR A 60 -14.33 -10.17 6.77
C TYR A 60 -13.32 -10.66 5.72
N LEU A 61 -12.54 -11.68 6.08
CA LEU A 61 -11.54 -12.23 5.17
C LEU A 61 -12.21 -12.76 3.89
N ASN A 62 -11.75 -12.30 2.73
CA ASN A 62 -12.31 -12.55 1.38
C ASN A 62 -13.67 -11.90 1.08
N GLU A 63 -14.23 -11.12 2.01
CA GLU A 63 -15.37 -10.25 1.73
C GLU A 63 -14.87 -8.85 1.39
N VAL A 64 -15.17 -8.37 0.19
CA VAL A 64 -14.59 -7.13 -0.37
C VAL A 64 -15.62 -6.04 -0.67
N GLN A 65 -16.92 -6.31 -0.52
CA GLN A 65 -17.98 -5.34 -0.77
C GLN A 65 -18.64 -4.84 0.52
N GLY A 66 -18.06 -5.15 1.68
CA GLY A 66 -18.54 -4.67 2.98
C GLY A 66 -19.92 -5.19 3.36
N PHE A 67 -20.33 -6.34 2.79
CA PHE A 67 -21.68 -6.92 2.93
C PHE A 67 -22.82 -5.98 2.48
N MET A 68 -22.53 -5.04 1.57
CA MET A 68 -23.53 -4.10 1.04
C MET A 68 -24.41 -4.77 -0.02
N SER A 69 -25.68 -4.36 -0.10
CA SER A 69 -26.58 -4.81 -1.17
C SER A 69 -26.12 -4.26 -2.54
N ASP A 70 -26.50 -4.91 -3.64
CA ASP A 70 -26.16 -4.41 -4.98
C ASP A 70 -26.72 -3.00 -5.24
N GLU A 71 -27.90 -2.69 -4.68
CA GLU A 71 -28.52 -1.36 -4.75
C GLU A 71 -27.68 -0.31 -3.99
N ASP A 72 -27.24 -0.64 -2.78
CA ASP A 72 -26.39 0.24 -1.98
C ASP A 72 -25.01 0.46 -2.62
N GLN A 73 -24.42 -0.61 -3.16
CA GLN A 73 -23.16 -0.55 -3.91
C GLN A 73 -23.29 0.39 -5.12
N GLN A 74 -24.42 0.32 -5.83
CA GLN A 74 -24.68 1.16 -6.99
C GLN A 74 -24.75 2.66 -6.62
N LEU A 75 -25.41 3.01 -5.51
CA LEU A 75 -25.46 4.40 -5.02
C LEU A 75 -24.06 4.96 -4.73
N VAL A 76 -23.17 4.14 -4.14
CA VAL A 76 -21.78 4.56 -3.89
C VAL A 76 -21.01 4.73 -5.19
N ARG A 77 -21.18 3.82 -6.16
CA ARG A 77 -20.49 3.88 -7.46
C ARG A 77 -20.91 5.11 -8.28
N GLU A 78 -22.17 5.50 -8.20
CA GLU A 78 -22.67 6.74 -8.82
C GLU A 78 -22.00 7.98 -8.22
N ARG A 79 -21.94 8.09 -6.89
CA ARG A 79 -21.18 9.16 -6.22
C ARG A 79 -19.70 9.12 -6.60
N ALA A 80 -19.10 7.94 -6.69
CA ALA A 80 -17.70 7.79 -7.04
C ALA A 80 -17.40 8.29 -8.45
N LEU A 81 -18.29 8.03 -9.41
CA LEU A 81 -18.15 8.56 -10.77
C LEU A 81 -18.10 10.09 -10.76
N GLU A 82 -18.97 10.75 -9.99
CA GLU A 82 -18.96 12.21 -9.85
C GLU A 82 -17.64 12.72 -9.26
N VAL A 83 -17.18 12.11 -8.16
CA VAL A 83 -15.96 12.53 -7.44
C VAL A 83 -14.71 12.29 -8.28
N ILE A 84 -14.58 11.12 -8.90
CA ILE A 84 -13.43 10.74 -9.71
C ILE A 84 -13.37 11.58 -10.98
N SER A 85 -14.52 11.87 -11.62
CA SER A 85 -14.57 12.75 -12.79
C SER A 85 -14.13 14.17 -12.42
N LYS A 86 -14.60 14.71 -11.29
CA LYS A 86 -14.14 16.01 -10.80
C LYS A 86 -12.64 16.03 -10.49
N TYR A 87 -12.11 14.97 -9.90
CA TYR A 87 -10.68 14.81 -9.63
C TYR A 87 -9.86 14.76 -10.93
N ARG A 88 -10.30 13.98 -11.93
CA ARG A 88 -9.72 13.91 -13.28
C ARG A 88 -9.69 15.29 -13.93
N ASP A 89 -10.84 15.96 -13.99
CA ASP A 89 -11.00 17.25 -14.66
C ASP A 89 -10.24 18.37 -13.93
N GLY A 90 -9.98 18.18 -12.62
CA GLY A 90 -9.09 19.01 -11.81
C GLY A 90 -7.60 18.73 -12.01
N GLY A 91 -7.23 17.86 -12.95
CA GLY A 91 -5.83 17.54 -13.27
C GLY A 91 -5.21 16.46 -12.39
N CYS A 92 -6.03 15.63 -11.73
CA CYS A 92 -5.59 14.58 -10.82
C CYS A 92 -4.68 15.10 -9.69
N VAL A 93 -5.04 16.25 -9.11
CA VAL A 93 -4.32 16.86 -8.00
C VAL A 93 -5.06 16.60 -6.70
N LEU A 94 -4.41 15.92 -5.76
CA LEU A 94 -4.97 15.71 -4.42
C LEU A 94 -4.94 17.02 -3.61
N PRO A 95 -5.93 17.25 -2.73
CA PRO A 95 -6.04 18.48 -1.93
C PRO A 95 -4.96 18.61 -0.84
N GLY A 96 -4.18 17.57 -0.58
CA GLY A 96 -3.12 17.52 0.45
C GLY A 96 -3.19 16.23 1.27
N SER A 97 -2.35 16.14 2.31
CA SER A 97 -2.45 15.05 3.28
C SER A 97 -3.67 15.23 4.19
N LEU A 98 -4.31 14.12 4.53
CA LEU A 98 -5.43 14.11 5.47
C LEU A 98 -4.89 14.14 6.91
N SER A 99 -5.66 14.72 7.84
CA SER A 99 -5.27 14.71 9.26
C SER A 99 -5.37 13.29 9.85
N ALA A 100 -4.60 13.03 10.91
CA ALA A 100 -4.68 11.78 11.66
C ALA A 100 -6.11 11.49 12.16
N ASP A 101 -6.82 12.53 12.62
CA ASP A 101 -8.21 12.42 13.08
C ASP A 101 -9.15 11.99 11.95
N LEU A 102 -8.98 12.55 10.74
CA LEU A 102 -9.79 12.16 9.58
C LEU A 102 -9.45 10.73 9.12
N ILE A 103 -8.18 10.36 9.12
CA ILE A 103 -7.76 8.98 8.86
C ILE A 103 -8.38 8.02 9.89
N HIS A 104 -8.42 8.40 11.16
CA HIS A 104 -9.05 7.59 12.20
C HIS A 104 -10.56 7.45 12.00
N GLU A 105 -11.24 8.51 11.58
CA GLU A 105 -12.66 8.43 11.21
C GLU A 105 -12.89 7.48 10.02
N MET A 106 -12.03 7.53 9.01
CA MET A 106 -12.03 6.61 7.87
C MET A 106 -11.79 5.15 8.32
N MET A 107 -10.89 4.92 9.27
CA MET A 107 -10.65 3.60 9.86
C MET A 107 -11.92 3.06 10.51
N ASN A 108 -12.55 3.86 11.36
CA ASN A 108 -13.78 3.49 12.06
C ASN A 108 -14.92 3.16 11.09
N LEU A 109 -15.04 3.94 10.01
CA LEU A 109 -16.02 3.69 8.94
C LEU A 109 -15.78 2.33 8.27
N LEU A 110 -14.53 2.01 7.93
CA LEU A 110 -14.18 0.79 7.20
C LEU A 110 -14.42 -0.47 8.03
N VAL A 111 -14.02 -0.45 9.31
CA VAL A 111 -14.17 -1.63 10.19
C VAL A 111 -15.54 -1.69 10.89
N VAL A 112 -16.36 -0.64 10.74
CA VAL A 112 -17.71 -0.53 11.31
C VAL A 112 -17.72 -0.60 12.85
N GLN A 113 -16.62 -0.17 13.47
CA GLN A 113 -16.44 -0.11 14.91
C GLN A 113 -15.35 0.91 15.27
N GLU A 114 -15.23 1.22 16.55
CA GLU A 114 -14.14 2.08 17.03
C GLU A 114 -12.81 1.32 16.96
N VAL A 115 -11.85 1.92 16.25
CA VAL A 115 -10.46 1.49 16.23
C VAL A 115 -9.72 2.19 17.36
N PRO A 116 -8.94 1.48 18.20
CA PRO A 116 -8.09 2.13 19.19
C PRO A 116 -7.05 3.08 18.57
N ASP A 117 -6.81 4.24 19.19
CA ASP A 117 -5.90 5.29 18.71
C ASP A 117 -4.48 4.78 18.39
N GLU A 118 -4.02 3.75 19.08
CA GLU A 118 -2.70 3.13 18.88
C GLU A 118 -2.50 2.52 17.48
N TYR A 119 -3.58 2.24 16.74
CA TYR A 119 -3.49 1.75 15.36
C TYR A 119 -3.36 2.87 14.32
N VAL A 120 -3.64 4.12 14.67
CA VAL A 120 -3.58 5.24 13.71
C VAL A 120 -2.15 5.47 13.21
N PRO A 121 -1.10 5.50 14.07
CA PRO A 121 0.28 5.61 13.60
C PRO A 121 0.69 4.45 12.70
N LEU A 122 0.22 3.23 12.98
CA LEU A 122 0.49 2.06 12.16
C LEU A 122 -0.13 2.22 10.76
N LEU A 123 -1.38 2.68 10.66
CA LEU A 123 -2.00 2.86 9.35
C LEU A 123 -1.35 4.00 8.57
N LEU A 124 -1.04 5.13 9.22
CA LEU A 124 -0.34 6.24 8.57
C LEU A 124 1.01 5.80 7.98
N GLU A 125 1.76 4.99 8.75
CA GLU A 125 3.00 4.33 8.31
C GLU A 125 2.79 3.41 7.09
N GLU A 126 1.74 2.58 7.13
CA GLU A 126 1.44 1.64 6.04
C GLU A 126 0.97 2.36 4.77
N LEU A 127 0.15 3.40 4.90
CA LEU A 127 -0.36 4.21 3.79
C LEU A 127 0.76 4.98 3.06
N GLY A 128 1.77 5.44 3.79
CA GLY A 128 2.93 6.12 3.20
C GLY A 128 2.59 7.40 2.42
N LEU A 129 1.49 8.08 2.79
CA LEU A 129 1.00 9.26 2.07
C LEU A 129 1.76 10.56 2.42
N ASP A 130 2.52 10.56 3.51
CA ASP A 130 3.41 11.66 3.91
C ASP A 130 4.87 11.38 3.48
N SER A 131 5.62 12.42 3.11
CA SER A 131 7.02 12.34 2.65
C SER A 131 8.04 12.71 3.76
N PRO A 132 9.26 12.13 3.76
CA PRO A 132 9.66 10.87 3.11
C PRO A 132 9.25 9.68 3.97
N GLY A 133 8.94 8.55 3.32
CA GLY A 133 8.60 7.30 4.01
C GLY A 133 9.60 7.01 5.13
N THR A 134 9.09 6.91 6.35
CA THR A 134 9.71 6.42 7.59
C THR A 134 10.47 5.10 7.45
N ARG A 135 10.19 4.34 6.39
CA ARG A 135 10.94 3.13 5.98
C ARG A 135 12.25 3.42 5.25
N GLU A 136 12.53 4.68 4.90
CA GLU A 136 13.81 5.11 4.38
C GLU A 136 14.81 5.27 5.51
N VAL A 137 16.02 4.76 5.27
CA VAL A 137 17.12 4.97 6.20
C VAL A 137 17.67 6.37 5.93
N ALA A 138 17.64 7.22 6.95
CA ALA A 138 18.37 8.48 6.98
C ALA A 138 19.87 8.21 6.82
N LEU A 139 20.42 8.50 5.63
CA LEU A 139 21.84 8.31 5.30
C LEU A 139 22.60 9.65 5.25
N GLU A 140 21.99 10.72 5.75
CA GLU A 140 22.60 12.05 5.82
C GLU A 140 23.93 11.99 6.57
N GLY A 141 24.97 12.56 5.97
CA GLY A 141 26.31 12.56 6.54
C GLY A 141 27.13 11.28 6.28
N ILE A 142 26.57 10.26 5.62
CA ILE A 142 27.30 9.05 5.21
C ILE A 142 27.56 9.10 3.70
N SER A 143 28.79 9.41 3.30
CA SER A 143 29.16 9.46 1.87
C SER A 143 29.01 8.09 1.20
N ALA A 144 28.76 8.08 -0.12
CA ALA A 144 28.69 6.85 -0.90
C ALA A 144 29.94 5.97 -0.72
N ASP A 145 31.14 6.57 -0.75
CA ASP A 145 32.41 5.85 -0.54
C ASP A 145 32.46 5.15 0.82
N LYS A 146 31.94 5.78 1.89
CA LYS A 146 31.89 5.17 3.22
C LYS A 146 30.92 3.99 3.26
N ARG A 147 29.78 4.10 2.57
CA ARG A 147 28.77 3.03 2.49
C ARG A 147 29.33 1.82 1.73
N SER A 148 29.95 2.05 0.57
CA SER A 148 30.55 0.97 -0.23
C SER A 148 31.77 0.33 0.46
N ALA A 149 32.52 1.09 1.27
CA ALA A 149 33.66 0.57 2.01
C ALA A 149 33.26 -0.24 3.27
N PHE A 150 32.02 -0.09 3.74
CA PHE A 150 31.51 -0.81 4.90
C PHE A 150 30.86 -2.12 4.47
N ASN A 151 31.45 -3.25 4.86
CA ASN A 151 30.96 -4.58 4.51
C ASN A 151 30.04 -5.13 5.58
N VAL A 152 28.81 -5.48 5.20
CA VAL A 152 27.82 -6.10 6.08
C VAL A 152 27.71 -7.59 5.80
N VAL A 153 27.83 -8.43 6.82
CA VAL A 153 27.56 -9.87 6.70
C VAL A 153 26.15 -10.15 7.18
N VAL A 154 25.30 -10.68 6.30
CA VAL A 154 23.94 -11.13 6.61
C VAL A 154 23.95 -12.65 6.77
N ILE A 155 23.49 -13.14 7.92
CA ILE A 155 23.47 -14.58 8.22
C ILE A 155 22.05 -15.12 8.02
N GLY A 156 21.91 -16.00 7.04
CA GLY A 156 20.66 -16.60 6.58
C GLY A 156 20.11 -15.93 5.32
N ALA A 157 19.69 -16.74 4.36
CA ALA A 157 19.00 -16.36 3.13
C ALA A 157 17.53 -16.82 3.14
N GLY A 158 16.87 -16.68 4.30
CA GLY A 158 15.41 -16.72 4.42
C GLY A 158 14.78 -15.35 4.09
N MET A 159 13.47 -15.21 4.35
CA MET A 159 12.72 -13.99 4.01
C MET A 159 13.36 -12.70 4.56
N SER A 160 13.79 -12.69 5.83
CA SER A 160 14.41 -11.50 6.43
C SER A 160 15.80 -11.20 5.86
N GLY A 161 16.58 -12.24 5.54
CA GLY A 161 17.94 -12.06 5.03
C GLY A 161 17.96 -11.52 3.60
N ILE A 162 17.05 -12.00 2.75
CA ILE A 162 16.86 -11.47 1.39
C ILE A 162 16.40 -10.01 1.43
N LEU A 163 15.43 -9.69 2.30
CA LEU A 163 14.97 -8.31 2.48
C LEU A 163 16.11 -7.39 2.98
N ALA A 164 16.92 -7.87 3.94
CA ALA A 164 18.06 -7.11 4.45
C ALA A 164 19.09 -6.83 3.35
N ALA A 165 19.42 -7.84 2.54
CA ALA A 165 20.33 -7.69 1.39
C ALA A 165 19.82 -6.64 0.40
N GLN A 166 18.55 -6.72 0.01
CA GLN A 166 17.91 -5.76 -0.90
C GLN A 166 17.95 -4.33 -0.34
N ARG A 167 17.68 -4.15 0.96
CA ARG A 167 17.74 -2.84 1.62
C ARG A 167 19.16 -2.29 1.71
N LEU A 168 20.15 -3.14 1.98
CA LEU A 168 21.57 -2.76 1.98
C LEU A 168 22.02 -2.33 0.58
N GLU A 169 21.58 -3.04 -0.46
CA GLU A 169 21.86 -2.72 -1.85
C GLU A 169 21.29 -1.35 -2.24
N HIS A 170 20.00 -1.12 -1.94
CA HIS A 170 19.35 0.18 -2.18
C HIS A 170 20.03 1.31 -1.40
N ALA A 171 20.50 1.02 -0.18
CA ALA A 171 21.26 1.94 0.63
C ALA A 171 22.74 2.07 0.22
N GLY A 172 23.22 1.38 -0.82
CA GLY A 172 24.58 1.51 -1.35
C GLY A 172 25.68 0.91 -0.47
N PHE A 173 25.34 -0.03 0.42
CA PHE A 173 26.31 -0.75 1.24
C PHE A 173 26.83 -2.00 0.52
N SER A 174 28.10 -2.33 0.75
CA SER A 174 28.63 -3.64 0.36
C SER A 174 28.14 -4.70 1.34
N TYR A 175 27.72 -5.87 0.84
CA TYR A 175 27.22 -6.92 1.70
C TYR A 175 27.58 -8.33 1.20
N THR A 176 27.51 -9.29 2.11
CA THR A 176 27.65 -10.72 1.81
C THR A 176 26.59 -11.49 2.60
N VAL A 177 25.76 -12.25 1.89
CA VAL A 177 24.79 -13.15 2.51
C VAL A 177 25.41 -14.53 2.63
N ILE A 178 25.39 -15.11 3.82
CA ILE A 178 25.81 -16.49 4.06
C ILE A 178 24.61 -17.35 4.45
N GLU A 179 24.50 -18.53 3.86
CA GLU A 179 23.39 -19.47 4.11
C GLU A 179 23.95 -20.87 4.37
N LYS A 180 23.37 -21.57 5.35
CA LYS A 180 23.76 -22.94 5.72
C LYS A 180 23.26 -23.94 4.68
N ASN A 181 22.09 -23.67 4.11
CA ASN A 181 21.44 -24.50 3.11
C ASN A 181 22.09 -24.37 1.73
N ALA A 182 21.86 -25.37 0.87
CA ALA A 182 22.33 -25.33 -0.52
C ALA A 182 21.50 -24.38 -1.42
N GLY A 183 20.49 -23.72 -0.85
CA GLY A 183 19.66 -22.74 -1.53
C GLY A 183 18.94 -21.80 -0.56
N VAL A 184 18.26 -20.81 -1.11
CA VAL A 184 17.50 -19.80 -0.36
C VAL A 184 16.17 -20.33 0.15
N GLY A 185 15.56 -19.60 1.09
CA GLY A 185 14.19 -19.86 1.59
C GLY A 185 14.11 -20.07 3.10
N GLY A 186 15.24 -20.32 3.77
CA GLY A 186 15.30 -20.53 5.22
C GLY A 186 14.35 -21.65 5.66
N THR A 187 13.38 -21.33 6.51
CA THR A 187 12.31 -22.25 6.92
C THR A 187 11.66 -22.98 5.75
N TRP A 188 11.42 -22.32 4.62
CA TRP A 188 10.77 -22.91 3.44
C TRP A 188 11.71 -23.80 2.61
N TYR A 189 13.01 -23.65 2.78
CA TYR A 189 13.97 -24.59 2.20
C TYR A 189 13.95 -25.92 2.96
N GLU A 190 14.02 -25.83 4.30
CA GLU A 190 14.13 -26.97 5.23
C GLU A 190 12.80 -27.75 5.37
N ASN A 191 11.66 -27.05 5.41
CA ASN A 191 10.36 -27.67 5.69
C ASN A 191 9.62 -28.02 4.39
N ARG A 192 9.78 -29.26 3.95
CA ARG A 192 9.11 -29.82 2.76
C ARG A 192 8.16 -30.99 3.07
N TYR A 193 7.67 -31.06 4.30
CA TYR A 193 6.73 -32.10 4.71
C TYR A 193 5.36 -31.87 4.05
N PRO A 194 4.57 -32.94 3.80
CA PRO A 194 3.22 -32.81 3.25
C PRO A 194 2.34 -31.89 4.11
N GLY A 195 1.75 -30.86 3.49
CA GLY A 195 0.86 -29.91 4.16
C GLY A 195 1.55 -28.68 4.76
N ALA A 196 2.86 -28.49 4.58
CA ALA A 196 3.53 -27.24 4.91
C ALA A 196 2.87 -26.05 4.20
N ARG A 197 2.43 -25.05 4.98
CA ARG A 197 1.68 -23.88 4.51
C ARG A 197 1.84 -22.71 5.48
N VAL A 198 1.48 -21.52 5.01
CA VAL A 198 1.28 -20.33 5.85
C VAL A 198 -0.09 -20.37 6.54
N ASP A 199 -0.23 -19.60 7.61
CA ASP A 199 -1.48 -19.35 8.34
C ASP A 199 -2.24 -18.11 7.84
N VAL A 200 -1.59 -17.24 7.08
CA VAL A 200 -2.16 -16.07 6.43
C VAL A 200 -2.38 -16.29 4.93
N GLY A 201 -3.26 -15.50 4.30
CA GLY A 201 -3.41 -15.51 2.84
C GLY A 201 -2.08 -15.19 2.14
N ASN A 202 -1.79 -15.83 1.00
CA ASN A 202 -0.52 -15.64 0.27
C ASN A 202 -0.24 -14.16 -0.07
N HIS A 203 -1.29 -13.38 -0.37
CA HIS A 203 -1.18 -11.95 -0.64
C HIS A 203 -0.72 -11.11 0.57
N PHE A 204 -0.77 -11.66 1.79
CA PHE A 204 -0.17 -11.04 2.98
C PHE A 204 1.25 -11.56 3.28
N TYR A 205 1.63 -12.74 2.76
CA TYR A 205 2.94 -13.34 2.99
C TYR A 205 3.83 -13.25 1.74
N CYS A 206 3.99 -12.03 1.23
CA CYS A 206 4.86 -11.74 0.10
C CYS A 206 5.58 -10.41 0.31
N TYR A 207 6.62 -10.16 -0.49
CA TYR A 207 7.28 -8.85 -0.48
C TYR A 207 6.42 -7.81 -1.19
N SER A 208 6.12 -6.70 -0.53
CA SER A 208 5.36 -5.58 -1.11
C SER A 208 6.17 -4.71 -2.06
N PHE A 209 7.51 -4.79 -2.03
CA PHE A 209 8.39 -3.94 -2.85
C PHE A 209 8.62 -4.45 -4.28
N ALA A 210 8.12 -5.64 -4.61
CA ALA A 210 8.26 -6.25 -5.93
C ALA A 210 6.94 -6.90 -6.37
N PRO A 211 5.88 -6.11 -6.60
CA PRO A 211 4.64 -6.63 -7.18
C PRO A 211 4.95 -7.28 -8.54
N ARG A 212 4.28 -8.39 -8.84
CA ARG A 212 4.37 -9.02 -10.17
C ARG A 212 3.41 -8.25 -11.07
N ASP A 213 3.95 -7.61 -12.10
CA ASP A 213 3.13 -7.06 -13.19
C ASP A 213 2.72 -8.23 -14.10
N ASP A 214 1.46 -8.66 -14.02
CA ASP A 214 0.83 -9.59 -14.96
C ASP A 214 -0.11 -8.89 -15.95
#